data_AF-A0A1X7PW17-F1
#
_entry.id   AF-A0A1X7PW17-F1
#
_cell.length_a   1.000
_cell.length_b   1.000
_cell.length_c   1.000
_cell.angle_alpha   90.00
_cell.angle_beta   90.00
_cell.angle_gamma   90.00
#
_symmetry.space_group_name_H-M   'P 1'
#
loop_
_entity.id
_entity.type
_entity.pdbx_description
1 polymer ?
#
loop_
_entity_poly.entity_id
_entity_poly.type
_entity_poly.pdbx_seq_one_letter_code
_entity_poly.pdbx_strand_id
1 'polypeptide(L)'
;MQVIDLEGGFVIDGREVEAGSLRVIVSTGGDGVQHGSGTFALPLALVGAAPGTGFGFRCETGEQITLILREIDAVEGVGYFLTEGAIPMPTKTARRA
;
A
#
# COMPACT_ATOMS: atom_id res chain seq x y z
N MET A 1 -1.90 11.47 -12.96
CA MET A 1 -1.02 10.83 -11.95
C MET A 1 -1.13 11.66 -10.70
N GLN A 2 -1.37 11.04 -9.55
CA GLN A 2 -1.52 11.70 -8.26
C GLN A 2 -0.70 10.94 -7.20
N VAL A 3 -0.22 11.62 -6.17
CA VAL A 3 0.42 10.98 -5.02
C VAL A 3 -0.55 11.08 -3.84
N ILE A 4 -0.77 9.98 -3.14
CA ILE A 4 -1.56 9.92 -1.92
C ILE A 4 -0.74 9.25 -0.82
N ASP A 5 -0.93 9.70 0.40
CA ASP A 5 -0.39 9.08 1.59
C ASP A 5 -1.55 8.36 2.30
N LEU A 6 -1.34 7.09 2.66
CA LEU A 6 -2.33 6.25 3.32
C LEU A 6 -1.77 5.78 4.66
N GLU A 7 -2.55 5.96 5.72
CA GLU A 7 -2.24 5.46 7.07
C GLU A 7 -3.06 4.20 7.35
N GLY A 8 -2.49 3.27 8.12
CA GLY A 8 -3.13 1.99 8.37
C GLY A 8 -2.22 0.94 9.01
N GLY A 9 -2.53 -0.33 8.77
CA GLY A 9 -1.79 -1.47 9.29
C GLY A 9 -1.47 -2.53 8.23
N PHE A 10 -0.27 -3.09 8.29
CA PHE A 10 0.15 -4.20 7.44
C PHE A 10 -0.55 -5.49 7.86
N VAL A 11 -1.14 -6.19 6.89
CA VAL A 11 -1.81 -7.48 7.07
C VAL A 11 -1.00 -8.54 6.35
N ILE A 12 -0.30 -9.39 7.10
CA ILE A 12 0.56 -10.45 6.58
C ILE A 12 -0.01 -11.78 7.05
N ASP A 13 -0.17 -12.73 6.12
CA ASP A 13 -0.80 -14.04 6.39
C ASP A 13 -2.16 -13.92 7.12
N GLY A 14 -2.93 -12.88 6.77
CA GLY A 14 -4.25 -12.60 7.35
C GLY A 14 -4.22 -11.98 8.76
N ARG A 15 -3.06 -11.59 9.27
CA ARG A 15 -2.91 -10.96 10.58
C ARG A 15 -2.36 -9.55 10.45
N GLU A 16 -2.96 -8.62 11.17
CA GLU A 16 -2.40 -7.28 11.31
C GLU A 16 -1.15 -7.34 12.19
N VAL A 17 -0.02 -6.87 11.67
CA VAL A 17 1.29 -7.02 12.33
C VAL A 17 1.85 -5.71 12.86
N GLU A 18 1.67 -4.62 12.14
CA GLU A 18 2.33 -3.34 12.43
C GLU A 18 1.53 -2.19 11.78
N ALA A 19 1.41 -1.07 12.48
CA ALA A 19 0.88 0.16 11.90
C ALA A 19 1.95 0.84 11.03
N GLY A 20 1.53 1.55 9.99
CA GLY A 20 2.46 2.29 9.15
C GLY A 20 1.76 3.11 8.08
N SER A 21 2.57 3.66 7.19
CA SER A 21 2.10 4.51 6.09
C SER A 21 2.59 3.99 4.74
N LEU A 22 1.76 4.21 3.72
CA LEU A 22 2.12 4.00 2.33
C LEU A 22 2.15 5.34 1.61
N ARG A 23 3.19 5.56 0.82
CA ARG A 23 3.21 6.63 -0.16
C ARG A 23 2.95 6.07 -1.54
N VAL A 24 1.77 6.35 -2.09
CA VAL A 24 1.28 5.70 -3.32
C VAL A 24 1.17 6.70 -4.46
N ILE A 25 1.85 6.40 -5.56
CA ILE A 25 1.66 7.04 -6.86
C ILE A 25 0.53 6.31 -7.57
N VAL A 26 -0.59 6.99 -7.76
CA VAL A 26 -1.77 6.46 -8.44
C VAL A 26 -1.79 6.93 -9.89
N SER A 27 -1.90 5.96 -10.80
CA SER A 27 -2.10 6.17 -12.22
C SER A 27 -3.39 5.51 -12.70
N THR A 28 -4.16 6.22 -13.51
CA THR A 28 -5.30 5.65 -14.23
C THR A 28 -4.78 4.97 -15.49
N GLY A 29 -5.02 3.67 -15.62
CA GLY A 29 -4.75 2.90 -16.83
C GLY A 29 -5.65 3.29 -17.99
N GLY A 30 -5.32 2.86 -19.20
CA GLY A 30 -6.13 3.11 -20.40
C GLY A 30 -7.51 2.43 -20.38
N ASP A 31 -7.71 1.48 -19.47
CA ASP A 31 -8.96 0.79 -19.15
C ASP A 31 -9.80 1.48 -18.07
N GLY A 32 -9.32 2.61 -17.53
CA GLY A 32 -9.98 3.34 -16.44
C GLY A 32 -9.72 2.76 -15.04
N VAL A 33 -8.93 1.69 -14.92
CA VAL A 33 -8.57 1.09 -13.63
C VAL A 33 -7.45 1.90 -12.98
N GLN A 34 -7.54 2.10 -11.66
CA GLN A 34 -6.50 2.79 -10.91
C GLN A 34 -5.47 1.80 -10.39
N HIS A 35 -4.23 1.99 -10.78
CA HIS A 35 -3.09 1.23 -10.31
C HIS A 35 -2.21 2.09 -9.42
N GLY A 36 -1.58 1.46 -8.42
CA GLY A 36 -0.64 2.10 -7.51
C GLY A 36 0.74 1.49 -7.61
N SER A 37 1.74 2.34 -7.51
CA SER A 37 3.09 1.95 -7.13
C SER A 37 3.55 2.86 -6.00
N GLY A 38 4.44 2.40 -5.15
CA GLY A 38 4.81 3.20 -4.01
C GLY A 38 5.91 2.62 -3.15
N THR A 39 6.11 3.29 -2.03
CA THR A 39 7.06 2.90 -1.00
C THR A 39 6.41 2.86 0.39
N PHE A 40 7.03 2.09 1.27
CA PHE A 40 6.67 1.98 2.68
C PHE A 40 7.91 1.72 3.53
N ALA A 41 7.86 2.09 4.80
CA ALA A 41 8.88 1.69 5.77
C ALA A 41 8.78 0.18 6.01
N LEU A 42 9.89 -0.54 5.90
CA LEU A 42 9.92 -2.00 5.92
C LEU A 42 9.55 -2.56 7.32
N PRO A 43 8.39 -3.24 7.48
CA PRO A 43 8.03 -3.91 8.72
C PRO A 43 8.94 -5.11 8.95
N LEU A 44 9.23 -5.42 10.22
CA LEU A 44 10.09 -6.56 10.56
C LEU A 44 9.54 -7.89 10.01
N ALA A 45 8.22 -8.01 9.92
CA ALA A 45 7.56 -9.19 9.38
C ALA A 45 7.76 -9.41 7.87
N LEU A 46 8.23 -8.40 7.13
CA LEU A 46 8.58 -8.51 5.70
C LEU A 46 10.09 -8.64 5.46
N VAL A 47 10.91 -8.65 6.52
CA VAL A 47 12.36 -8.87 6.38
C VAL A 47 12.59 -10.28 5.84
N GLY A 48 13.28 -10.37 4.70
CA GLY A 48 13.53 -11.63 4.00
C GLY A 48 12.39 -12.10 3.10
N ALA A 49 11.31 -11.33 2.96
CA ALA A 49 10.28 -11.59 1.96
C ALA A 49 10.87 -11.48 0.54
N ALA A 50 10.43 -12.35 -0.35
CA ALA A 50 10.88 -12.37 -1.73
C ALA A 50 10.10 -11.35 -2.58
N PRO A 51 10.73 -10.76 -3.61
CA PRO A 51 9.98 -10.05 -4.65
C PRO A 51 8.82 -10.90 -5.19
N GLY A 52 7.65 -10.30 -5.31
CA GLY A 52 6.41 -10.97 -5.71
C GLY A 52 5.53 -11.41 -4.53
N THR A 53 6.02 -11.37 -3.29
CA THR A 53 5.18 -11.65 -2.11
C THR A 53 4.02 -10.67 -2.04
N GLY A 54 2.79 -11.22 -1.99
CA GLY A 54 1.57 -10.46 -1.79
C GLY A 54 1.21 -10.34 -0.31
N PHE A 55 0.80 -9.14 0.12
CA PHE A 55 0.36 -8.85 1.48
C PHE A 55 -0.70 -7.75 1.46
N GLY A 56 -1.44 -7.60 2.57
CA GLY A 56 -2.46 -6.57 2.70
C GLY A 56 -1.94 -5.32 3.39
N PHE A 57 -2.59 -4.19 3.12
CA PHE A 57 -2.54 -2.99 3.94
C PHE A 57 -3.97 -2.54 4.23
N ARG A 58 -4.35 -2.52 5.50
CA ARG A 58 -5.67 -2.08 5.94
C ARG A 58 -5.59 -0.60 6.29
N CYS A 59 -6.23 0.24 5.49
CA CYS A 59 -6.34 1.66 5.74
C CYS A 59 -7.13 1.91 7.04
N GLU A 60 -6.88 3.03 7.71
CA GLU A 60 -7.66 3.45 8.89
C GLU A 60 -9.17 3.58 8.60
N THR A 61 -9.52 3.85 7.35
CA THR A 61 -10.91 3.92 6.86
C THR A 61 -11.58 2.55 6.75
N GLY A 62 -10.81 1.45 6.89
CA GLY A 62 -11.28 0.07 6.96
C GLY A 62 -11.14 -0.72 5.66
N GLU A 63 -10.88 -0.06 4.53
CA GLU A 63 -10.58 -0.75 3.27
C GLU A 63 -9.21 -1.43 3.32
N GLN A 64 -9.09 -2.57 2.63
CA GLN A 64 -7.83 -3.28 2.51
C GLN A 64 -7.33 -3.25 1.07
N ILE A 65 -6.06 -2.89 0.91
CA ILE A 65 -5.34 -2.87 -0.37
C ILE A 65 -4.42 -4.08 -0.41
N THR A 66 -4.41 -4.79 -1.53
CA THR A 66 -3.40 -5.83 -1.76
C THR A 66 -2.17 -5.20 -2.38
N LEU A 67 -1.02 -5.42 -1.76
CA LEU A 67 0.29 -4.96 -2.18
C LEU A 67 1.14 -6.14 -2.62
N ILE A 68 1.84 -5.98 -3.73
CA ILE A 68 2.82 -6.94 -4.25
C ILE A 68 4.20 -6.33 -4.06
N LEU A 69 5.02 -6.96 -3.22
CA LEU A 69 6.40 -6.55 -2.99
C LEU A 69 7.18 -6.61 -4.30
N ARG A 70 7.93 -5.56 -4.63
CA ARG A 70 8.80 -5.52 -5.82
C ARG A 70 10.27 -5.57 -5.45
N GLU A 71 10.65 -4.81 -4.45
CA GLU A 71 12.04 -4.64 -4.06
C GLU A 71 12.11 -4.21 -2.60
N ILE A 72 13.19 -4.58 -1.93
CA ILE A 72 13.52 -4.11 -0.60
C ILE A 72 14.88 -3.43 -0.68
N ASP A 73 14.94 -2.17 -0.29
CA ASP A 73 16.18 -1.49 0.07
C ASP A 73 16.42 -1.68 1.57
N ALA A 74 17.27 -2.65 1.89
CA ALA A 74 17.60 -2.98 3.28
C ALA A 74 18.53 -1.93 3.93
N VAL A 75 19.18 -1.07 3.14
CA VAL A 75 20.06 0.00 3.66
C VAL A 75 19.20 1.14 4.21
N GLU A 76 18.18 1.54 3.45
CA GLU A 76 17.26 2.61 3.83
C GLU A 76 16.07 2.09 4.66
N GLY A 77 15.87 0.77 4.74
CA GLY A 77 14.74 0.17 5.44
C GLY A 77 13.40 0.43 4.75
N VAL A 78 13.41 0.41 3.41
CA VAL A 78 12.24 0.76 2.58
C VAL A 78 11.86 -0.40 1.67
N GLY A 79 10.57 -0.69 1.56
CA GLY A 79 10.00 -1.59 0.56
C GLY A 79 9.32 -0.84 -0.57
N TYR A 80 9.44 -1.37 -1.79
CA TYR A 80 8.73 -0.90 -2.98
C TYR A 80 7.63 -1.88 -3.37
N PHE A 81 6.47 -1.39 -3.79
CA PHE A 81 5.34 -2.25 -4.14
C PHE A 81 4.58 -1.79 -5.39
N LEU A 82 3.77 -2.71 -5.90
CA LEU A 82 2.63 -2.43 -6.80
C LEU A 82 1.33 -2.83 -6.09
N THR A 83 0.23 -2.14 -6.36
CA THR A 83 -1.08 -2.58 -5.88
C THR A 83 -1.67 -3.61 -6.83
N GLU A 84 -2.31 -4.62 -6.27
CA GLU A 84 -3.19 -5.52 -7.01
C GLU A 84 -4.64 -5.01 -6.89
N GLY A 85 -5.27 -4.75 -8.03
CA GLY A 85 -6.63 -4.20 -8.08
C GLY A 85 -6.70 -2.68 -7.86
N ALA A 86 -7.92 -2.18 -7.67
CA ALA A 86 -8.20 -0.77 -7.55
C ALA A 86 -7.83 -0.24 -6.15
N ILE A 87 -7.19 0.93 -6.12
CA ILE A 87 -6.96 1.65 -4.88
C ILE A 87 -8.28 2.30 -4.44
N PRO A 88 -8.70 2.16 -3.17
CA PRO A 88 -9.77 2.97 -2.62
C PRO A 88 -9.28 4.41 -2.59
N MET A 89 -9.71 5.23 -3.57
CA MET A 89 -9.52 6.67 -3.43
C MET A 89 -10.31 7.10 -2.20
N PRO A 90 -9.76 7.95 -1.32
CA PRO A 90 -10.58 8.65 -0.36
C PRO A 90 -11.62 9.45 -1.17
N THR A 91 -12.84 8.94 -1.24
CA THR A 91 -13.96 9.71 -1.76
C THR A 91 -14.04 10.91 -0.85
N LYS A 92 -13.62 12.08 -1.37
CA LYS A 92 -13.60 13.39 -0.72
C LYS A 92 -14.80 13.45 0.23
N THR A 93 -14.61 13.05 1.49
CA THR A 93 -15.71 12.98 2.42
C THR A 93 -16.02 14.43 2.62
N ALA A 94 -17.14 14.86 2.05
CA ALA A 94 -17.62 16.21 2.22
C ALA A 94 -17.63 16.44 3.72
N ARG A 95 -16.68 17.23 4.21
CA ARG A 95 -16.70 17.78 5.54
C ARG A 95 -17.97 18.63 5.56
N ARG A 96 -19.09 18.02 5.95
CA ARG A 96 -20.34 18.72 6.15
C ARG A 96 -20.16 19.53 7.43
N ALA A 97 -20.23 20.84 7.22
CA ALA A 97 -20.55 21.93 8.14
C ALA A 97 -19.67 22.06 9.40
#